data_AF-A0A4Y6S3P7-F1
#
_entry.id   AF-A0A4Y6S3P7-F1
#
_cell.length_a   1.000
_cell.length_b   1.000
_cell.length_c   1.000
_cell.angle_alpha   90.00
_cell.angle_beta   90.00
_cell.angle_gamma   90.00
#
_symmetry.space_group_name_H-M   'P 1'
#
loop_
_entity.id
_entity.type
_entity.pdbx_description
1 polymer ?
#
loop_
_entity_poly.entity_id
_entity_poly.type
_entity_poly.pdbx_seq_one_letter_code
_entity_poly.pdbx_strand_id
1 'polypeptide(L)'
;MATHGLFRRIKWTLLFITLGIYYFLPFIRYDRGPNAPNQAVLIDMEGRRGYFFFIEIWPQEVYYLTGLLIIAAVALFLMNAVAGRLWCGYLCPQTVWTDLFLWVERKIEGDRRERIALDKESWTFGKLGKRATKHFFWLMIAWWTGGAWVLYFNDAPTLVWQLLTFQAPMIAYIWIAILTSTTYLLAGFMREQVCIYMCPWPRIQAALTDEKALNVTYRWDRGEPRGSLKQNKKLEKQGMPAGDCIDCFQCFQVCPTGVDIRKGAQIDCIQCGLCIDACDNIMAKVGKPSGLIGYDTDENIERRIEGKEPVYEIVRGRTIAYAGIIAVVGAIMLATLLNREFADISVLHDRNPVFVEQSDGSVRNGYTVRLSNKRRHDRHFMLHVEGMPAETRVEAVGVEETFAGRPIINVGPDTTREVRVLVTSPPGSELPHSTPVTFRITESVMGEVVTTQDTFKAPERD
;
A
#
# COMPACT_ATOMS: atom_id res chain seq x y z
N MET A 1 -1.03 32.39 -6.12
CA MET A 1 -1.72 33.00 -4.97
C MET A 1 -1.73 31.96 -3.88
N ALA A 2 -1.08 32.23 -2.76
CA ALA A 2 -1.22 31.41 -1.57
C ALA A 2 -2.67 31.50 -1.08
N THR A 3 -3.39 30.38 -1.09
CA THR A 3 -4.68 30.27 -0.41
C THR A 3 -4.48 29.86 1.03
N HIS A 4 -5.23 30.50 1.92
CA HIS A 4 -5.32 30.12 3.33
C HIS A 4 -6.77 29.74 3.63
N GLY A 5 -6.99 28.69 4.40
CA GLY A 5 -8.33 28.21 4.69
C GLY A 5 -8.32 26.82 5.31
N LEU A 6 -9.49 26.21 5.43
CA LEU A 6 -9.64 24.90 6.05
C LEU A 6 -9.00 23.81 5.18
N PHE A 7 -9.30 23.79 3.87
CA PHE A 7 -8.85 22.71 2.99
C PHE A 7 -7.34 22.75 2.76
N ARG A 8 -6.74 23.94 2.67
CA ARG A 8 -5.29 24.10 2.63
C ARG A 8 -4.63 23.58 3.92
N ARG A 9 -5.21 23.84 5.09
CA ARG A 9 -4.69 23.31 6.36
C ARG A 9 -4.77 21.78 6.39
N ILE A 10 -5.91 21.20 6.00
CA ILE A 10 -6.08 19.74 5.92
C ILE A 10 -5.02 19.13 4.99
N LYS A 11 -4.81 19.70 3.80
CA LYS A 11 -3.77 19.24 2.87
C LYS A 11 -2.37 19.27 3.49
N TRP A 12 -2.01 20.35 4.17
CA TRP A 12 -0.72 20.42 4.87
C TRP A 12 -0.60 19.38 5.98
N THR A 13 -1.63 19.23 6.81
CA THR A 13 -1.66 18.22 7.87
C THR A 13 -1.46 16.82 7.29
N LEU A 14 -2.21 16.45 6.26
CA LEU A 14 -2.08 15.14 5.61
C LEU A 14 -0.74 14.95 4.91
N LEU A 15 -0.19 15.99 4.29
CA LEU A 15 1.15 15.97 3.70
C LEU A 15 2.21 15.69 4.78
N PHE A 16 2.17 16.40 5.91
CA PHE A 16 3.12 16.17 7.00
C PHE A 16 2.97 14.78 7.64
N ILE A 17 1.73 14.30 7.81
CA ILE A 17 1.47 12.96 8.34
C ILE A 17 1.98 11.89 7.38
N THR A 18 1.61 11.96 6.10
CA THR A 18 1.97 10.92 5.12
C THR A 18 3.47 10.89 4.85
N LEU A 19 4.11 12.05 4.66
CA LEU A 19 5.57 12.12 4.51
C LEU A 19 6.29 11.77 5.81
N GLY A 20 5.75 12.16 6.96
CA GLY A 20 6.31 11.79 8.27
C GLY A 20 6.32 10.28 8.47
N ILE A 21 5.19 9.60 8.23
CA ILE A 21 5.13 8.13 8.27
C ILE A 21 6.11 7.56 7.24
N TYR A 22 6.09 8.03 6.00
CA TYR A 22 6.95 7.52 4.94
C TYR A 22 8.44 7.59 5.27
N TYR A 23 8.91 8.71 5.84
CA TYR A 23 10.32 8.93 6.16
C TYR A 23 10.76 8.29 7.47
N PHE A 24 9.92 8.30 8.50
CA PHE A 24 10.34 7.90 9.85
C PHE A 24 9.99 6.45 10.20
N LEU A 25 9.00 5.84 9.54
CA LEU A 25 8.60 4.46 9.82
C LEU A 25 9.74 3.43 9.70
N PRO A 26 10.67 3.50 8.71
CA PRO A 26 11.82 2.59 8.65
C PRO A 26 12.79 2.71 9.84
N PHE A 27 12.82 3.86 10.51
CA PHE A 27 13.70 4.08 11.66
C PHE A 27 13.09 3.63 12.99
N ILE A 28 11.79 3.32 13.02
CA ILE A 28 11.14 2.82 14.23
C ILE A 28 11.72 1.44 14.55
N ARG A 29 12.33 1.31 15.73
CA ARG A 29 12.86 0.04 16.21
C ARG A 29 11.79 -0.72 17.00
N TYR A 30 11.70 -2.02 16.73
CA TYR A 30 10.78 -2.94 17.37
C TYR A 30 11.55 -4.22 17.69
N ASP A 31 11.75 -4.50 18.98
CA ASP A 31 12.49 -5.68 19.43
C ASP A 31 11.65 -6.95 19.21
N ARG A 32 12.25 -7.93 18.54
CA ARG A 32 11.65 -9.23 18.21
C ARG A 32 12.42 -10.40 18.81
N GLY A 33 13.48 -10.14 19.57
CA GLY A 33 14.45 -11.13 20.02
C GLY A 33 15.73 -11.14 19.16
N PRO A 34 16.72 -11.95 19.55
CA PRO A 34 18.09 -11.88 19.02
C PRO A 34 18.23 -12.32 17.56
N ASN A 35 17.31 -13.14 17.05
CA ASN A 35 17.41 -13.79 15.75
C ASN A 35 16.62 -13.09 14.63
N ALA A 36 16.01 -11.92 14.92
CA ALA A 36 15.19 -11.19 13.97
C ALA A 36 15.64 -9.72 13.86
N PRO A 37 15.52 -9.10 12.68
CA PRO A 37 15.80 -7.69 12.53
C PRO A 37 14.88 -6.87 13.45
N ASN A 38 15.40 -5.79 14.01
CA ASN A 38 14.69 -4.91 14.95
C ASN A 38 14.05 -3.68 14.28
N GLN A 39 13.86 -3.70 12.95
CA GLN A 39 13.15 -2.63 12.23
C GLN A 39 11.64 -2.90 12.17
N ALA A 40 10.79 -1.95 12.57
CA ALA A 40 9.34 -2.16 12.68
C ALA A 40 8.68 -2.60 11.36
N VAL A 41 9.00 -1.96 10.24
CA VAL A 41 8.51 -2.36 8.92
C VAL A 41 9.70 -2.60 8.00
N LEU A 42 9.88 -3.85 7.57
CA LEU A 42 11.02 -4.26 6.74
C LEU A 42 10.59 -5.38 5.80
N ILE A 43 10.80 -5.20 4.50
CA ILE A 43 10.74 -6.26 3.50
C ILE A 43 12.16 -6.79 3.33
N ASP A 44 12.49 -7.81 4.11
CA ASP A 44 13.79 -8.44 4.10
C ASP A 44 13.94 -9.34 2.87
N MET A 45 14.72 -8.86 1.90
CA MET A 45 15.00 -9.60 0.67
C MET A 45 15.96 -10.77 0.88
N GLU A 46 16.85 -10.70 1.88
CA GLU A 46 17.84 -11.75 2.18
C GLU A 46 17.18 -12.90 2.92
N GLY A 47 16.45 -12.59 3.99
CA GLY A 47 15.65 -13.56 4.74
C GLY A 47 14.40 -14.04 4.00
N ARG A 48 14.02 -13.37 2.89
CA ARG A 48 12.78 -13.57 2.12
C ARG A 48 11.54 -13.46 3.01
N ARG A 49 11.41 -12.36 3.76
CA ARG A 49 10.31 -12.15 4.72
C ARG A 49 9.82 -10.71 4.76
N GLY A 50 8.54 -10.54 5.05
CA GLY A 50 7.96 -9.23 5.37
C GLY A 50 7.73 -9.09 6.87
N TYR A 51 8.32 -8.08 7.49
CA TYR A 51 8.09 -7.73 8.89
C TYR A 51 7.18 -6.50 8.98
N PHE A 52 6.11 -6.61 9.77
CA PHE A 52 5.21 -5.51 10.11
C PHE A 52 4.90 -5.54 11.61
N PHE A 53 5.66 -4.78 12.38
CA PHE A 53 5.70 -4.84 13.85
C PHE A 53 5.90 -6.28 14.34
N PHE A 54 4.97 -6.86 15.10
CA PHE A 54 5.06 -8.24 15.57
C PHE A 54 4.69 -9.28 14.49
N ILE A 55 4.08 -8.85 13.39
CA ILE A 55 3.63 -9.73 12.31
C ILE A 55 4.81 -10.02 11.39
N GLU A 56 5.07 -11.30 11.18
CA GLU A 56 6.09 -11.81 10.26
C GLU A 56 5.39 -12.61 9.17
N ILE A 57 5.50 -12.14 7.93
CA ILE A 57 4.85 -12.66 6.74
C ILE A 57 5.89 -13.46 5.95
N TRP A 58 5.64 -14.75 5.83
CA TRP A 58 6.47 -15.65 5.03
C TRP A 58 6.05 -15.60 3.54
N PRO A 59 6.92 -16.02 2.59
CA PRO A 59 6.58 -16.03 1.16
C PRO A 59 5.36 -16.88 0.82
N GLN A 60 5.08 -17.93 1.59
CA GLN A 60 3.89 -18.77 1.43
C GLN A 60 2.62 -18.03 1.88
N GLU A 61 2.77 -16.98 2.68
CA GLU A 61 1.69 -16.18 3.25
C GLU A 61 1.45 -14.87 2.50
N VAL A 62 1.86 -14.83 1.22
CA VAL A 62 1.59 -13.70 0.30
C VAL A 62 0.09 -13.39 0.17
N TYR A 63 -0.80 -14.31 0.55
CA TYR A 63 -2.23 -14.04 0.65
C TYR A 63 -2.58 -12.90 1.62
N TYR A 64 -1.77 -12.62 2.66
CA TYR A 64 -1.95 -11.43 3.50
C TYR A 64 -1.71 -10.14 2.73
N LEU A 65 -0.68 -10.12 1.87
CA LEU A 65 -0.41 -8.98 1.00
C LEU A 65 -1.55 -8.79 -0.01
N THR A 66 -2.01 -9.87 -0.63
CA THR A 66 -3.15 -9.82 -1.56
C THR A 66 -4.42 -9.31 -0.87
N GLY A 67 -4.72 -9.79 0.35
CA GLY A 67 -5.84 -9.31 1.15
C GLY A 67 -5.74 -7.81 1.48
N LEU A 68 -4.55 -7.33 1.86
CA LEU A 68 -4.30 -5.91 2.09
C LEU A 68 -4.50 -5.07 0.82
N LEU A 69 -4.06 -5.57 -0.34
CA LEU A 69 -4.29 -4.89 -1.64
C LEU A 69 -5.77 -4.83 -2.00
N ILE A 70 -6.54 -5.89 -1.72
CA ILE A 70 -8.00 -5.88 -1.90
C ILE A 70 -8.65 -4.84 -0.99
N ILE A 71 -8.28 -4.83 0.30
CA ILE A 71 -8.79 -3.82 1.25
C ILE A 71 -8.44 -2.41 0.76
N ALA A 72 -7.21 -2.17 0.32
CA ALA A 72 -6.79 -0.87 -0.21
C ALA A 72 -7.61 -0.46 -1.44
N ALA A 73 -7.84 -1.37 -2.39
CA ALA A 73 -8.63 -1.10 -3.59
C ALA A 73 -10.11 -0.80 -3.26
N VAL A 74 -10.73 -1.61 -2.40
CA VAL A 74 -12.12 -1.38 -1.98
C VAL A 74 -12.25 -0.14 -1.10
N ALA A 75 -11.25 0.18 -0.28
CA ALA A 75 -11.20 1.43 0.47
C ALA A 75 -11.14 2.66 -0.44
N LEU A 76 -10.39 2.59 -1.55
CA LEU A 76 -10.40 3.64 -2.58
C LEU A 76 -11.78 3.80 -3.23
N PHE A 77 -12.49 2.70 -3.50
CA PHE A 77 -13.87 2.75 -4.00
C PHE A 77 -14.84 3.32 -2.97
N LEU A 78 -14.69 2.96 -1.69
CA LEU A 78 -15.48 3.51 -0.59
C LEU A 78 -15.26 5.02 -0.46
N MET A 79 -14.00 5.49 -0.48
CA MET A 79 -13.68 6.92 -0.47
C MET A 79 -14.31 7.63 -1.68
N ASN A 80 -14.32 6.99 -2.86
CA ASN A 80 -14.93 7.55 -4.05
C ASN A 80 -16.45 7.64 -3.99
N ALA A 81 -17.09 6.63 -3.42
CA ALA A 81 -18.52 6.69 -3.17
C ALA A 81 -18.86 7.80 -2.17
N VAL A 82 -18.11 7.93 -1.07
CA VAL A 82 -18.42 8.95 -0.04
C VAL A 82 -18.15 10.37 -0.55
N ALA A 83 -16.95 10.64 -1.05
CA ALA A 83 -16.47 11.98 -1.36
C ALA A 83 -15.63 12.03 -2.64
N GLY A 84 -16.13 11.40 -3.70
CA GLY A 84 -15.57 11.47 -5.04
C GLY A 84 -14.04 11.31 -5.07
N ARG A 85 -13.34 12.34 -5.51
CA ARG A 85 -11.90 12.27 -5.78
C ARG A 85 -11.04 12.73 -4.61
N LEU A 86 -11.51 12.51 -3.38
CA LEU A 86 -10.78 12.82 -2.15
C LEU A 86 -9.38 12.20 -2.11
N TRP A 87 -9.22 10.94 -2.52
CA TRP A 87 -7.89 10.30 -2.59
C TRP A 87 -6.93 11.10 -3.48
N CYS A 88 -7.35 11.45 -4.70
CA CYS A 88 -6.58 12.22 -5.66
C CYS A 88 -6.20 13.61 -5.11
N GLY A 89 -7.13 14.25 -4.41
CA GLY A 89 -6.95 15.59 -3.87
C GLY A 89 -6.02 15.69 -2.66
N TYR A 90 -5.93 14.63 -1.83
CA TYR A 90 -5.32 14.73 -0.49
C TYR A 90 -4.25 13.68 -0.17
N LEU A 91 -4.36 12.44 -0.67
CA LEU A 91 -3.50 11.32 -0.26
C LEU A 91 -2.66 10.75 -1.40
N CYS A 92 -3.06 10.97 -2.65
CA CYS A 92 -2.34 10.50 -3.82
C CYS A 92 -0.88 10.99 -3.78
N PRO A 93 0.11 10.07 -3.87
CA PRO A 93 1.52 10.40 -3.94
C PRO A 93 1.81 11.60 -4.86
N GLN A 94 1.41 11.50 -6.13
CA GLN A 94 1.68 12.53 -7.12
C GLN A 94 1.24 13.92 -6.66
N THR A 95 0.06 14.03 -6.03
CA THR A 95 -0.47 15.29 -5.50
C THR A 95 0.30 15.80 -4.30
N VAL A 96 0.68 14.92 -3.35
CA VAL A 96 1.42 15.28 -2.14
C VAL A 96 2.81 15.84 -2.51
N TRP A 97 3.54 15.13 -3.35
CA TRP A 97 4.87 15.56 -3.81
C TRP A 97 4.78 16.83 -4.68
N THR A 98 3.81 16.93 -5.59
CA THR A 98 3.65 18.13 -6.42
C THR A 98 3.30 19.37 -5.58
N ASP A 99 2.40 19.26 -4.58
CA ASP A 99 2.06 20.40 -3.72
C ASP A 99 3.26 20.86 -2.89
N LEU A 100 4.11 19.92 -2.43
CA LEU A 100 5.38 20.25 -1.76
C LEU A 100 6.35 20.97 -2.69
N PHE A 101 6.56 20.47 -3.91
CA PHE A 101 7.45 21.08 -4.91
C PHE A 101 6.98 22.49 -5.31
N LEU A 102 5.67 22.68 -5.48
CA LEU A 102 5.06 23.98 -5.77
C LEU A 102 5.14 24.94 -4.58
N TRP A 103 5.11 24.43 -3.35
CA TRP A 103 5.36 25.26 -2.16
C TRP A 103 6.81 25.76 -2.11
N VAL A 104 7.78 24.87 -2.32
CA VAL A 104 9.21 25.25 -2.42
C VAL A 104 9.42 26.27 -3.53
N GLU A 105 8.87 26.01 -4.72
CA GLU A 105 8.97 26.93 -5.86
C GLU A 105 8.38 28.30 -5.53
N ARG A 106 7.22 28.34 -4.86
CA ARG A 106 6.60 29.61 -4.43
C ARG A 106 7.43 30.35 -3.39
N LYS A 107 8.11 29.65 -2.48
CA LYS A 107 8.95 30.27 -1.46
C LYS A 107 10.23 30.88 -2.03
N ILE A 108 10.75 30.33 -3.13
CA ILE A 108 12.02 30.78 -3.72
C ILE A 108 11.79 31.77 -4.88
N GLU A 109 10.91 31.44 -5.80
CA GLU A 109 10.67 32.24 -7.02
C GLU A 109 9.48 33.19 -6.89
N GLY A 110 8.66 33.02 -5.85
CA GLY A 110 7.50 33.85 -5.61
C GLY A 110 6.19 33.30 -6.18
N ASP A 111 5.16 34.12 -6.11
CA ASP A 111 3.82 33.75 -6.55
C ASP A 111 3.72 33.74 -8.10
N ARG A 112 2.60 33.24 -8.65
CA ARG A 112 2.42 33.09 -10.13
C ARG A 112 2.86 34.32 -10.94
N ARG A 113 2.48 35.53 -10.51
CA ARG A 113 2.80 36.78 -11.23
C ARG A 113 4.30 37.07 -11.22
N GLU A 114 4.94 36.87 -10.07
CA GLU A 114 6.38 37.08 -9.89
C GLU A 114 7.18 36.07 -10.73
N ARG A 115 6.71 34.82 -10.81
CA ARG A 115 7.34 33.81 -11.67
C ARG A 115 7.23 34.15 -13.16
N ILE A 116 6.05 34.58 -13.62
CA ILE A 116 5.86 35.01 -15.02
C ILE A 116 6.74 36.23 -15.35
N ALA A 117 6.92 37.15 -14.40
CA ALA A 117 7.84 38.27 -14.56
C ALA A 117 9.29 37.79 -14.62
N LEU A 118 9.72 36.93 -13.68
CA LEU A 118 11.04 36.33 -13.62
C LEU A 118 11.37 35.50 -14.88
N ASP A 119 10.39 34.83 -15.47
CA ASP A 119 10.54 34.10 -16.73
C ASP A 119 10.92 35.02 -17.89
N LYS A 120 10.32 36.21 -17.95
CA LYS A 120 10.54 37.21 -19.01
C LYS A 120 11.84 38.02 -18.83
N GLU A 121 12.36 38.11 -17.61
CA GLU A 121 13.63 38.78 -17.34
C GLU A 121 14.83 38.06 -18.01
N SER A 122 15.87 38.80 -18.35
CA SER A 122 17.12 38.23 -18.87
C SER A 122 17.83 37.38 -17.81
N TRP A 123 18.78 36.53 -18.24
CA TRP A 123 19.55 35.67 -17.34
C TRP A 123 20.52 36.49 -16.48
N THR A 124 20.03 36.97 -15.34
CA THR A 124 20.82 37.66 -14.31
C THR A 124 21.32 36.67 -13.26
N PHE A 125 22.39 37.03 -12.53
CA PHE A 125 22.90 36.23 -11.40
C PHE A 125 21.82 35.97 -10.33
N GLY A 126 20.92 36.94 -10.09
CA GLY A 126 19.78 36.77 -9.19
C GLY A 126 18.77 35.72 -9.69
N LYS A 127 18.44 35.72 -10.98
CA LYS A 127 17.58 34.71 -11.61
C LYS A 127 18.22 33.33 -11.54
N LEU A 128 19.52 33.22 -11.86
CA LEU A 128 20.25 31.96 -11.78
C LEU A 128 20.28 31.41 -10.35
N GLY A 129 20.55 32.26 -9.35
CA GLY A 129 20.52 31.89 -7.95
C GLY A 129 19.16 31.34 -7.50
N LYS A 130 18.05 32.02 -7.85
CA LYS A 130 16.70 31.53 -7.55
C LYS A 130 16.41 30.18 -8.21
N ARG A 131 16.76 30.01 -9.49
CA ARG A 131 16.56 28.76 -10.23
C ARG A 131 17.39 27.63 -9.65
N ALA A 132 18.67 27.85 -9.41
CA ALA A 132 19.57 26.88 -8.81
C ALA A 132 19.09 26.46 -7.42
N THR A 133 18.68 27.41 -6.58
CA THR A 133 18.14 27.13 -5.24
C THR A 133 16.87 26.28 -5.32
N LYS A 134 15.95 26.59 -6.25
CA LYS A 134 14.75 25.77 -6.47
C LYS A 134 15.11 24.34 -6.84
N HIS A 135 15.95 24.16 -7.87
CA HIS A 135 16.34 22.83 -8.35
C HIS A 135 17.12 22.05 -7.30
N PHE A 136 17.96 22.72 -6.49
CA PHE A 136 18.63 22.12 -5.35
C PHE A 136 17.62 21.53 -4.35
N PHE A 137 16.64 22.31 -3.88
CA PHE A 137 15.63 21.80 -2.94
C PHE A 137 14.73 20.73 -3.56
N TRP A 138 14.36 20.86 -4.84
CA TRP A 138 13.63 19.79 -5.55
C TRP A 138 14.42 18.50 -5.61
N LEU A 139 15.72 18.55 -5.92
CA LEU A 139 16.59 17.38 -5.93
C LEU A 139 16.78 16.80 -4.53
N MET A 140 16.93 17.63 -3.49
CA MET A 140 17.02 17.14 -2.11
C MET A 140 15.76 16.41 -1.65
N ILE A 141 14.57 16.95 -1.97
CA ILE A 141 13.31 16.28 -1.65
C ILE A 141 13.17 14.97 -2.43
N ALA A 142 13.49 14.98 -3.74
CA ALA A 142 13.44 13.79 -4.57
C ALA A 142 14.44 12.72 -4.10
N TRP A 143 15.64 13.13 -3.71
CA TRP A 143 16.69 12.26 -3.20
C TRP A 143 16.31 11.62 -1.86
N TRP A 144 15.78 12.41 -0.93
CA TRP A 144 15.22 11.85 0.31
C TRP A 144 14.07 10.88 0.03
N THR A 145 13.19 11.22 -0.92
CA THR A 145 12.07 10.36 -1.30
C THR A 145 12.55 9.01 -1.81
N GLY A 146 13.49 9.00 -2.75
CA GLY A 146 14.07 7.78 -3.31
C GLY A 146 14.87 6.99 -2.27
N GLY A 147 15.66 7.69 -1.44
CA GLY A 147 16.42 7.11 -0.33
C GLY A 147 15.51 6.36 0.64
N ALA A 148 14.45 7.01 1.11
CA ALA A 148 13.52 6.45 2.09
C ALA A 148 12.82 5.19 1.60
N TRP A 149 12.48 5.09 0.32
CA TRP A 149 11.88 3.85 -0.23
C TRP A 149 12.81 2.65 -0.06
N VAL A 150 14.11 2.82 -0.33
CA VAL A 150 15.09 1.73 -0.23
C VAL A 150 15.31 1.29 1.21
N LEU A 151 15.09 2.18 2.19
CA LEU A 151 15.13 1.85 3.63
C LEU A 151 14.02 0.87 4.06
N TYR A 152 12.98 0.66 3.25
CA TYR A 152 11.98 -0.38 3.54
C TYR A 152 12.46 -1.78 3.17
N PHE A 153 13.56 -1.92 2.42
CA PHE A 153 14.06 -3.20 1.91
C PHE A 153 15.38 -3.68 2.56
N ASN A 154 16.04 -2.82 3.32
CA ASN A 154 17.27 -3.12 4.05
C ASN A 154 17.21 -2.44 5.41
N ASP A 155 18.00 -2.90 6.39
CA ASP A 155 18.06 -2.25 7.71
C ASP A 155 18.44 -0.77 7.57
N ALA A 156 17.53 0.11 8.00
CA ALA A 156 17.61 1.54 7.70
C ALA A 156 18.85 2.22 8.31
N PRO A 157 19.20 2.05 9.61
CA PRO A 157 20.41 2.65 10.16
C PRO A 157 21.69 2.16 9.47
N THR A 158 21.77 0.85 9.22
CA THR A 158 22.95 0.26 8.56
C THR A 158 23.10 0.75 7.13
N LEU A 159 22.02 0.77 6.36
CA LEU A 159 22.05 1.23 4.97
C LEU A 159 22.38 2.72 4.86
N VAL A 160 21.85 3.57 5.76
CA VAL A 160 22.22 5.00 5.80
C VAL A 160 23.72 5.16 6.03
N TRP A 161 24.31 4.41 6.95
CA TRP A 161 25.74 4.44 7.19
C TRP A 161 26.54 3.98 5.96
N GLN A 162 26.12 2.87 5.33
CA GLN A 162 26.75 2.35 4.11
C GLN A 162 26.67 3.32 2.92
N LEU A 163 25.58 4.09 2.81
CA LEU A 163 25.45 5.14 1.79
C LEU A 163 26.43 6.29 2.04
N LEU A 164 26.66 6.65 3.31
CA LEU A 164 27.62 7.69 3.69
C LEU A 164 29.07 7.25 3.49
N THR A 165 29.39 5.97 3.73
CA THR A 165 30.73 5.40 3.55
C THR A 165 31.02 4.93 2.12
N PHE A 166 30.07 5.09 1.19
CA PHE A 166 30.14 4.57 -0.18
C PHE A 166 30.27 3.04 -0.29
N GLN A 167 29.83 2.30 0.74
CA GLN A 167 29.92 0.83 0.82
C GLN A 167 28.58 0.12 0.56
N ALA A 168 27.50 0.86 0.31
CA ALA A 168 26.20 0.25 0.04
C ALA A 168 26.19 -0.61 -1.25
N PRO A 169 25.28 -1.61 -1.34
CA PRO A 169 25.10 -2.39 -2.56
C PRO A 169 24.79 -1.50 -3.77
N MET A 170 25.39 -1.79 -4.94
CA MET A 170 25.19 -1.00 -6.17
C MET A 170 23.71 -0.87 -6.56
N ILE A 171 22.92 -1.93 -6.31
CA ILE A 171 21.48 -1.95 -6.56
C ILE A 171 20.73 -0.87 -5.75
N ALA A 172 21.18 -0.55 -4.53
CA ALA A 172 20.59 0.50 -3.72
C ALA A 172 20.79 1.88 -4.35
N TYR A 173 22.01 2.19 -4.81
CA TYR A 173 22.29 3.45 -5.53
C TYR A 173 21.47 3.59 -6.80
N ILE A 174 21.36 2.52 -7.59
CA ILE A 174 20.57 2.50 -8.83
C ILE A 174 19.10 2.83 -8.52
N TRP A 175 18.49 2.16 -7.54
CA TRP A 175 17.10 2.44 -7.16
C TRP A 175 16.91 3.85 -6.61
N ILE A 176 17.83 4.35 -5.77
CA ILE A 176 17.80 5.74 -5.29
C ILE A 176 17.84 6.70 -6.48
N ALA A 177 18.75 6.49 -7.45
CA ALA A 177 18.87 7.35 -8.62
C ALA A 177 17.62 7.31 -9.51
N ILE A 178 17.05 6.13 -9.75
CA ILE A 178 15.81 5.97 -10.52
C ILE A 178 14.66 6.70 -9.82
N LEU A 179 14.43 6.43 -8.53
CA LEU A 179 13.32 7.03 -7.79
C LEU A 179 13.49 8.54 -7.59
N THR A 180 14.72 9.01 -7.41
CA THR A 180 15.04 10.44 -7.38
C THR A 180 14.71 11.08 -8.72
N SER A 181 15.16 10.47 -9.82
CA SER A 181 14.94 11.00 -11.17
C SER A 181 13.46 11.02 -11.52
N THR A 182 12.72 9.94 -11.24
CA THR A 182 11.28 9.88 -11.50
C THR A 182 10.51 10.87 -10.63
N THR A 183 10.80 10.97 -9.33
CA THR A 183 10.15 11.96 -8.45
C THR A 183 10.41 13.38 -8.92
N TYR A 184 11.66 13.69 -9.27
CA TYR A 184 12.05 15.01 -9.77
C TYR A 184 11.36 15.38 -11.08
N LEU A 185 11.29 14.44 -12.04
CA LEU A 185 10.62 14.66 -13.33
C LEU A 185 9.10 14.76 -13.17
N LEU A 186 8.49 13.80 -12.47
CA LEU A 186 7.04 13.70 -12.34
C LEU A 186 6.47 14.82 -11.47
N ALA A 187 7.03 15.10 -10.29
CA ALA A 187 6.51 16.14 -9.40
C ALA A 187 6.98 17.55 -9.78
N GLY A 188 8.20 17.68 -10.33
CA GLY A 188 8.78 18.97 -10.69
C GLY A 188 8.29 19.53 -12.02
N PHE A 189 8.29 18.70 -13.07
CA PHE A 189 8.00 19.13 -14.44
C PHE A 189 6.62 18.72 -14.92
N MET A 190 6.27 17.43 -14.82
CA MET A 190 4.99 16.93 -15.35
C MET A 190 3.80 17.34 -14.46
N ARG A 191 3.99 17.39 -13.14
CA ARG A 191 3.02 17.89 -12.16
C ARG A 191 1.63 17.27 -12.38
N GLU A 192 0.61 18.09 -12.59
CA GLU A 192 -0.77 17.68 -12.82
C GLU A 192 -1.00 17.00 -14.17
N GLN A 193 -0.07 17.10 -15.14
CA GLN A 193 -0.16 16.38 -16.41
C GLN A 193 -0.17 14.87 -16.19
N VAL A 194 0.49 14.38 -15.15
CA VAL A 194 0.43 12.97 -14.74
C VAL A 194 -1.02 12.58 -14.40
N CYS A 195 -1.72 13.42 -13.64
CA CYS A 195 -3.11 13.18 -13.26
C CYS A 195 -4.07 13.26 -14.45
N ILE A 196 -3.84 14.15 -15.41
CA ILE A 196 -4.75 14.37 -16.55
C ILE A 196 -4.54 13.32 -17.65
N TYR A 197 -3.28 12.99 -17.97
CA TYR A 197 -2.94 12.21 -19.17
C TYR A 197 -2.42 10.80 -18.89
N MET A 198 -1.64 10.59 -17.81
CA MET A 198 -1.03 9.29 -17.52
C MET A 198 -1.90 8.42 -16.62
N CYS A 199 -2.56 9.04 -15.64
CA CYS A 199 -3.34 8.33 -14.65
C CYS A 199 -4.68 7.88 -15.26
N PRO A 200 -5.01 6.57 -15.29
CA PRO A 200 -6.32 6.11 -15.76
C PRO A 200 -7.43 6.37 -14.72
N TRP A 201 -7.04 6.66 -13.49
CA TRP A 201 -7.92 6.72 -12.33
C TRP A 201 -9.03 7.78 -12.41
N PRO A 202 -8.82 9.01 -12.91
CA PRO A 202 -9.90 9.98 -13.05
C PRO A 202 -11.06 9.49 -13.89
N ARG A 203 -10.79 8.66 -14.92
CA ARG A 203 -11.83 8.08 -15.80
C ARG A 203 -12.60 6.97 -15.08
N ILE A 204 -11.88 6.09 -14.37
CA ILE A 204 -12.49 5.02 -13.58
C ILE A 204 -13.37 5.62 -12.46
N GLN A 205 -12.85 6.62 -11.74
CA GLN A 205 -13.60 7.30 -10.68
C GLN A 205 -14.84 8.01 -11.20
N ALA A 206 -14.76 8.68 -12.35
CA ALA A 206 -15.91 9.34 -12.96
C ALA A 206 -17.06 8.36 -13.26
N ALA A 207 -16.75 7.10 -13.61
CA ALA A 207 -17.76 6.06 -13.82
C ALA A 207 -18.30 5.46 -12.50
N LEU A 208 -17.56 5.58 -11.40
CA LEU A 208 -17.93 5.04 -10.08
C LEU A 208 -18.66 6.07 -9.20
N THR A 209 -18.55 7.36 -9.51
CA THR A 209 -19.26 8.45 -8.83
C THR A 209 -20.76 8.35 -9.09
N ASP A 210 -21.58 8.57 -8.06
CA ASP A 210 -23.04 8.68 -8.15
C ASP A 210 -23.50 10.10 -7.77
N GLU A 211 -24.78 10.40 -8.01
CA GLU A 211 -25.40 11.71 -7.72
C GLU A 211 -25.36 12.07 -6.23
N LYS A 212 -25.21 11.06 -5.37
CA LYS A 212 -25.15 11.18 -3.91
C LYS A 212 -23.73 11.29 -3.36
N ALA A 213 -22.70 11.19 -4.20
CA ALA A 213 -21.31 11.39 -3.78
C ALA A 213 -21.03 12.88 -3.61
N LEU A 214 -20.34 13.24 -2.52
CA LEU A 214 -19.92 14.61 -2.30
C LEU A 214 -18.84 14.99 -3.31
N ASN A 215 -19.18 15.92 -4.20
CA ASN A 215 -18.25 16.48 -5.16
C ASN A 215 -17.97 17.94 -4.81
N VAL A 216 -16.78 18.43 -5.13
CA VAL A 216 -16.53 19.87 -5.08
C VAL A 216 -17.37 20.51 -6.18
N THR A 217 -18.37 21.30 -5.81
CA THR A 217 -19.37 21.85 -6.73
C THR A 217 -19.56 23.34 -6.49
N TYR A 218 -19.76 24.09 -7.58
CA TYR A 218 -20.17 25.49 -7.55
C TYR A 218 -21.69 25.57 -7.44
N ARG A 219 -22.17 26.30 -6.43
CA ARG A 219 -23.59 26.52 -6.17
C ARG A 219 -24.19 27.50 -7.17
N TRP A 220 -24.64 26.97 -8.31
CA TRP A 220 -25.24 27.77 -9.37
C TRP A 220 -26.63 28.32 -8.96
N ASP A 221 -27.34 27.65 -8.04
CA ASP A 221 -28.57 28.12 -7.39
C ASP A 221 -28.40 29.49 -6.70
N ARG A 222 -27.20 29.77 -6.19
CA ARG A 222 -26.88 31.00 -5.45
C ARG A 222 -25.97 31.95 -6.24
N GLY A 223 -25.08 31.37 -7.06
CA GLY A 223 -24.04 32.10 -7.75
C GLY A 223 -24.49 32.80 -9.02
N GLU A 224 -25.58 32.35 -9.63
CA GLU A 224 -26.07 32.87 -10.91
C GLU A 224 -27.34 33.75 -10.72
N PRO A 225 -27.53 34.80 -11.55
CA PRO A 225 -26.65 35.26 -12.62
C PRO A 225 -25.39 35.94 -12.06
N ARG A 226 -24.22 35.47 -12.51
CA ARG A 226 -22.93 36.06 -12.10
C ARG A 226 -22.68 37.39 -12.80
N GLY A 227 -21.94 38.27 -12.13
CA GLY A 227 -21.60 39.58 -12.66
C GLY A 227 -20.53 40.27 -11.80
N SER A 228 -20.05 41.43 -12.22
CA SER A 228 -19.07 42.17 -11.40
C SER A 228 -19.68 42.64 -10.08
N LEU A 229 -18.88 42.78 -9.02
CA LEU A 229 -19.38 43.26 -7.72
C LEU A 229 -20.20 44.56 -7.81
N LYS A 230 -19.76 45.51 -8.67
CA LYS A 230 -20.48 46.78 -8.88
C LYS A 230 -21.81 46.57 -9.58
N GLN A 231 -21.85 45.68 -10.57
CA GLN A 231 -23.05 45.33 -11.32
C GLN A 231 -24.05 44.60 -10.43
N ASN A 232 -23.61 43.62 -9.64
CA ASN A 232 -24.49 42.88 -8.74
C ASN A 232 -25.11 43.81 -7.70
N LYS A 233 -24.32 44.72 -7.09
CA LYS A 233 -24.87 45.74 -6.17
C LYS A 233 -25.87 46.69 -6.83
N LYS A 234 -25.70 47.00 -8.12
CA LYS A 234 -26.65 47.82 -8.86
C LYS A 234 -27.95 47.07 -9.11
N LEU A 235 -27.87 45.80 -9.51
CA LEU A 235 -29.02 44.92 -9.73
C LEU A 235 -29.79 44.67 -8.42
N GLU A 236 -29.08 44.40 -7.32
CA GLU A 236 -29.66 44.27 -5.97
C GLU A 236 -30.44 45.54 -5.58
N LYS A 237 -29.88 46.73 -5.82
CA LYS A 237 -30.59 48.01 -5.57
C LYS A 237 -31.81 48.23 -6.47
N GLN A 238 -31.83 47.61 -7.64
CA GLN A 238 -32.94 47.69 -8.60
C GLN A 238 -33.99 46.58 -8.38
N GLY A 239 -33.82 45.72 -7.37
CA GLY A 239 -34.70 44.57 -7.14
C GLY A 239 -34.60 43.50 -8.23
N MET A 240 -33.53 43.52 -9.04
CA MET A 240 -33.28 42.53 -10.10
C MET A 240 -32.44 41.36 -9.55
N PRO A 241 -32.57 40.15 -10.12
CA PRO A 241 -31.80 38.98 -9.67
C PRO A 241 -30.30 39.22 -9.85
N ALA A 242 -29.53 39.00 -8.78
CA ALA A 242 -28.08 39.15 -8.75
C ALA A 242 -27.46 38.01 -7.94
N GLY A 243 -26.58 37.25 -8.57
CA GLY A 243 -25.91 36.12 -7.92
C GLY A 243 -24.82 36.55 -6.93
N ASP A 244 -24.41 35.61 -6.09
CA ASP A 244 -23.28 35.79 -5.18
C ASP A 244 -21.91 35.74 -5.87
N CYS A 245 -21.83 35.13 -7.06
CA CYS A 245 -20.59 35.08 -7.81
C CYS A 245 -20.27 36.45 -8.44
N ILE A 246 -19.15 37.03 -8.01
CA ILE A 246 -18.67 38.33 -8.49
C ILE A 246 -17.74 38.26 -9.71
N ASP A 247 -17.69 37.10 -10.38
CA ASP A 247 -16.86 36.82 -11.56
C ASP A 247 -15.37 37.19 -11.42
N CYS A 248 -14.76 36.93 -10.26
CA CYS A 248 -13.37 37.32 -9.95
C CYS A 248 -12.29 36.34 -10.47
N PHE A 249 -12.69 35.19 -11.00
CA PHE A 249 -11.82 34.09 -11.48
C PHE A 249 -10.81 33.52 -10.45
N GLN A 250 -10.89 33.86 -9.16
CA GLN A 250 -9.92 33.36 -8.16
C GLN A 250 -9.97 31.84 -7.97
N CYS A 251 -11.16 31.24 -8.06
CA CYS A 251 -11.34 29.79 -8.02
C CYS A 251 -10.62 29.06 -9.17
N PHE A 252 -10.57 29.66 -10.36
CA PHE A 252 -9.84 29.15 -11.51
C PHE A 252 -8.33 29.34 -11.34
N GLN A 253 -7.90 30.51 -10.86
CA GLN A 253 -6.47 30.85 -10.72
C GLN A 253 -5.74 30.02 -9.66
N VAL A 254 -6.43 29.51 -8.64
CA VAL A 254 -5.85 28.61 -7.63
C VAL A 254 -5.88 27.14 -8.06
N CYS A 255 -6.69 26.79 -9.06
CA CYS A 255 -6.88 25.39 -9.43
C CYS A 255 -5.58 24.83 -10.04
N PRO A 256 -4.99 23.77 -9.45
CA PRO A 256 -3.73 23.21 -9.95
C PRO A 256 -3.89 22.61 -11.35
N THR A 257 -5.07 22.07 -11.66
CA THR A 257 -5.38 21.46 -12.96
C THR A 257 -6.00 22.44 -13.96
N GLY A 258 -6.22 23.71 -13.59
CA GLY A 258 -6.79 24.71 -14.49
C GLY A 258 -8.29 24.51 -14.80
N VAL A 259 -9.03 23.82 -13.94
CA VAL A 259 -10.48 23.63 -14.04
C VAL A 259 -11.23 24.91 -13.67
N ASP A 260 -12.23 25.28 -14.48
CA ASP A 260 -13.20 26.32 -14.12
C ASP A 260 -14.45 25.67 -13.54
N ILE A 261 -14.50 25.59 -12.21
CA ILE A 261 -15.56 24.92 -11.47
C ILE A 261 -16.96 25.52 -11.71
N ARG A 262 -17.04 26.74 -12.23
CA ARG A 262 -18.30 27.42 -12.57
C ARG A 262 -18.94 26.87 -13.85
N LYS A 263 -18.23 26.01 -14.59
CA LYS A 263 -18.73 25.29 -15.77
C LYS A 263 -19.26 23.88 -15.45
N GLY A 264 -19.34 23.53 -14.16
CA GLY A 264 -19.80 22.22 -13.69
C GLY A 264 -18.66 21.21 -13.50
N ALA A 265 -19.03 19.94 -13.38
CA ALA A 265 -18.09 18.85 -13.14
C ALA A 265 -17.19 18.61 -14.37
N GLN A 266 -15.87 18.62 -14.15
CA GLN A 266 -14.86 18.35 -15.18
C GLN A 266 -13.97 17.18 -14.76
N ILE A 267 -13.61 16.30 -15.70
CA ILE A 267 -12.76 15.13 -15.44
C ILE A 267 -11.36 15.52 -14.94
N ASP A 268 -10.90 16.75 -15.17
CA ASP A 268 -9.59 17.20 -14.68
C ASP A 268 -9.60 17.63 -13.20
N CYS A 269 -10.77 17.73 -12.56
CA CYS A 269 -10.87 18.22 -11.18
C CYS A 269 -10.43 17.16 -10.15
N ILE A 270 -9.25 17.31 -9.54
CA ILE A 270 -8.79 16.39 -8.48
C ILE A 270 -9.51 16.57 -7.12
N GLN A 271 -10.55 17.42 -7.04
CA GLN A 271 -11.33 17.68 -5.82
C GLN A 271 -10.45 17.99 -4.60
N CYS A 272 -9.47 18.90 -4.75
CA CYS A 272 -8.56 19.27 -3.66
C CYS A 272 -9.09 20.39 -2.74
N GLY A 273 -10.28 20.94 -3.03
CA GLY A 273 -10.92 21.99 -2.22
C GLY A 273 -10.25 23.37 -2.23
N LEU A 274 -9.16 23.59 -2.96
CA LEU A 274 -8.44 24.87 -2.96
C LEU A 274 -9.28 26.03 -3.53
N CYS A 275 -10.20 25.73 -4.46
CA CYS A 275 -11.15 26.69 -4.99
C CYS A 275 -12.18 27.16 -3.95
N ILE A 276 -12.53 26.31 -2.98
CA ILE A 276 -13.42 26.65 -1.86
C ILE A 276 -12.74 27.71 -1.00
N ASP A 277 -11.52 27.43 -0.52
CA ASP A 277 -10.74 28.39 0.28
C ASP A 277 -10.53 29.72 -0.46
N ALA A 278 -10.21 29.69 -1.76
CA ALA A 278 -10.05 30.92 -2.55
C ALA A 278 -11.35 31.74 -2.64
N CYS A 279 -12.48 31.06 -2.84
CA CYS A 279 -13.77 31.71 -2.98
C CYS A 279 -14.23 32.31 -1.66
N ASP A 280 -14.13 31.56 -0.57
CA ASP A 280 -14.53 32.02 0.77
C ASP A 280 -13.70 33.24 1.22
N ASN A 281 -12.40 33.27 0.92
CA ASN A 281 -11.57 34.44 1.17
C ASN A 281 -12.04 35.69 0.41
N ILE A 282 -12.59 35.53 -0.79
CA ILE A 282 -13.15 36.65 -1.56
C ILE A 282 -14.54 37.03 -1.03
N MET A 283 -15.40 36.06 -0.73
CA MET A 283 -16.74 36.29 -0.17
C MET A 283 -16.65 37.07 1.14
N ALA A 284 -15.73 36.67 2.03
CA ALA A 284 -15.46 37.40 3.27
C ALA A 284 -15.03 38.86 3.02
N LYS A 285 -14.16 39.11 2.03
CA LYS A 285 -13.70 40.47 1.69
C LYS A 285 -14.80 41.36 1.13
N VAL A 286 -15.75 40.79 0.39
CA VAL A 286 -16.87 41.55 -0.19
C VAL A 286 -18.10 41.62 0.71
N GLY A 287 -18.08 40.92 1.85
CA GLY A 287 -19.18 40.86 2.80
C GLY A 287 -20.35 39.97 2.36
N LYS A 288 -20.09 38.94 1.53
CA LYS A 288 -21.08 37.93 1.13
C LYS A 288 -20.90 36.62 1.92
N PRO A 289 -21.95 35.79 2.09
CA PRO A 289 -21.85 34.50 2.78
C PRO A 289 -20.84 33.55 2.11
N SER A 290 -20.15 32.74 2.91
CA SER A 290 -19.24 31.70 2.44
C SER A 290 -19.98 30.50 1.82
N GLY A 291 -19.22 29.52 1.30
CA GLY A 291 -19.77 28.28 0.77
C GLY A 291 -20.45 28.43 -0.59
N LEU A 292 -19.95 29.33 -1.45
CA LEU A 292 -20.40 29.42 -2.85
C LEU A 292 -19.87 28.24 -3.67
N ILE A 293 -18.72 27.71 -3.27
CA ILE A 293 -18.18 26.43 -3.71
C ILE A 293 -18.06 25.59 -2.46
N GLY A 294 -18.45 24.32 -2.51
CA GLY A 294 -18.40 23.42 -1.37
C GLY A 294 -18.35 21.97 -1.79
N TYR A 295 -18.16 21.06 -0.83
CA TYR A 295 -18.48 19.65 -1.05
C TYR A 295 -19.99 19.49 -0.94
N ASP A 296 -20.61 19.16 -2.06
CA ASP A 296 -22.06 19.07 -2.16
C ASP A 296 -22.47 18.01 -3.18
N THR A 297 -23.76 17.69 -3.22
CA THR A 297 -24.35 16.80 -4.22
C THR A 297 -25.19 17.60 -5.20
N ASP A 298 -25.32 17.10 -6.43
CA ASP A 298 -26.17 17.75 -7.43
C ASP A 298 -27.65 17.73 -6.98
N GLU A 299 -28.09 16.63 -6.36
CA GLU A 299 -29.41 16.49 -5.72
C GLU A 299 -29.67 17.60 -4.68
N ASN A 300 -28.66 17.96 -3.86
CA ASN A 300 -28.83 19.00 -2.85
C ASN A 300 -28.94 20.40 -3.45
N ILE A 301 -28.41 20.63 -4.65
CA ILE A 301 -28.62 21.91 -5.33
C ILE A 301 -30.08 22.01 -5.79
N GLU A 302 -30.62 20.95 -6.41
CA GLU A 302 -32.02 20.88 -6.81
C GLU A 302 -32.98 21.01 -5.62
N ARG A 303 -32.72 20.28 -4.52
CA ARG A 303 -33.51 20.38 -3.29
C ARG A 303 -33.56 21.81 -2.75
N ARG A 304 -32.44 22.55 -2.78
CA ARG A 304 -32.42 23.94 -2.32
C ARG A 304 -33.21 24.87 -3.24
N ILE A 305 -33.24 24.62 -4.54
CA ILE A 305 -34.09 25.35 -5.49
C ILE A 305 -35.57 25.09 -5.18
N GLU A 306 -35.93 23.87 -4.78
CA GLU A 306 -37.27 23.50 -4.33
C GLU A 306 -37.60 23.98 -2.90
N GLY A 307 -36.68 24.66 -2.21
CA GLY A 307 -36.85 25.11 -0.83
C GLY A 307 -36.78 24.00 0.23
N LYS A 308 -36.29 22.80 -0.15
CA LYS A 308 -36.08 21.67 0.76
C LYS A 308 -34.69 21.75 1.41
N GLU A 309 -34.58 21.19 2.60
CA GLU A 309 -33.29 21.05 3.28
C GLU A 309 -32.36 20.06 2.55
N PRO A 310 -31.04 20.32 2.55
CA PRO A 310 -30.07 19.40 1.98
C PRO A 310 -29.99 18.11 2.80
N VAL A 311 -29.84 16.98 2.12
CA VAL A 311 -29.71 15.66 2.73
C VAL A 311 -28.38 15.05 2.29
N TYR A 312 -27.62 14.52 3.26
CA TYR A 312 -26.32 13.91 3.01
C TYR A 312 -26.39 12.41 3.32
N GLU A 313 -26.72 11.60 2.31
CA GLU A 313 -26.83 10.15 2.44
C GLU A 313 -25.48 9.43 2.23
N ILE A 314 -24.59 9.58 3.22
CA ILE A 314 -23.28 8.92 3.21
C ILE A 314 -23.43 7.40 3.40
N VAL A 315 -24.37 6.98 4.25
CA VAL A 315 -24.65 5.57 4.53
C VAL A 315 -25.75 5.08 3.58
N ARG A 316 -25.35 4.35 2.55
CA ARG A 316 -26.24 3.83 1.49
C ARG A 316 -25.83 2.42 1.10
N GLY A 317 -26.70 1.69 0.39
CA GLY A 317 -26.45 0.29 0.02
C GLY A 317 -25.07 0.04 -0.60
N ARG A 318 -24.60 0.95 -1.48
CA ARG A 318 -23.26 0.88 -2.08
C ARG A 318 -22.12 1.07 -1.07
N THR A 319 -22.20 2.07 -0.18
CA THR A 319 -21.13 2.32 0.81
C THR A 319 -21.12 1.23 1.88
N ILE A 320 -22.29 0.71 2.27
CA ILE A 320 -22.44 -0.46 3.14
C ILE A 320 -21.85 -1.71 2.47
N ALA A 321 -22.09 -1.93 1.17
CA ALA A 321 -21.51 -3.07 0.46
C ALA A 321 -19.98 -3.02 0.46
N TYR A 322 -19.37 -1.87 0.13
CA TYR A 322 -17.91 -1.73 0.18
C TYR A 322 -17.34 -1.87 1.60
N ALA A 323 -17.98 -1.25 2.59
CA ALA A 323 -17.58 -1.41 3.99
C ALA A 323 -17.71 -2.86 4.47
N GLY A 324 -18.77 -3.55 4.04
CA GLY A 324 -19.01 -4.97 4.30
C GLY A 324 -17.93 -5.87 3.68
N ILE A 325 -17.53 -5.62 2.43
CA ILE A 325 -16.42 -6.35 1.79
C ILE A 325 -15.12 -6.13 2.55
N ILE A 326 -14.80 -4.89 2.94
CA ILE A 326 -13.60 -4.60 3.75
C ILE A 326 -13.65 -5.34 5.08
N ALA A 327 -14.79 -5.34 5.76
CA ALA A 327 -14.98 -6.03 7.02
C ALA A 327 -14.84 -7.56 6.88
N VAL A 328 -15.42 -8.15 5.83
CA VAL A 328 -15.34 -9.60 5.56
C VAL A 328 -13.91 -10.01 5.24
N VAL A 329 -13.22 -9.30 4.33
CA VAL A 329 -11.82 -9.60 3.99
C VAL A 329 -10.92 -9.40 5.20
N GLY A 330 -11.11 -8.33 5.96
CA GLY A 330 -10.38 -8.07 7.21
C GLY A 330 -10.63 -9.15 8.27
N ALA A 331 -11.87 -9.64 8.40
CA ALA A 331 -12.22 -10.71 9.32
C ALA A 331 -11.59 -12.05 8.90
N ILE A 332 -11.61 -12.38 7.61
CA ILE A 332 -10.94 -13.58 7.08
C ILE A 332 -9.43 -13.51 7.37
N MET A 333 -8.79 -12.38 7.06
CA MET A 333 -7.36 -12.19 7.33
C MET A 333 -7.03 -12.27 8.83
N LEU A 334 -7.88 -11.69 9.69
CA LEU A 334 -7.70 -11.77 11.13
C LEU A 334 -7.86 -13.21 11.63
N ALA A 335 -8.86 -13.94 11.13
CA ALA A 335 -9.09 -15.33 11.48
C ALA A 335 -7.94 -16.23 11.03
N THR A 336 -7.39 -16.02 9.82
CA THR A 336 -6.22 -16.79 9.36
C THR A 336 -4.97 -16.45 10.19
N LEU A 337 -4.84 -15.20 10.65
CA LEU A 337 -3.70 -14.78 11.46
C LEU A 337 -3.76 -15.37 12.87
N LEU A 338 -4.96 -15.45 13.46
CA LEU A 338 -5.17 -16.02 14.80
C LEU A 338 -5.04 -17.55 14.80
N ASN A 339 -5.44 -18.22 13.72
CA ASN A 339 -5.35 -19.68 13.57
C ASN A 339 -4.06 -20.12 12.84
N ARG A 340 -3.03 -19.27 12.83
CA ARG A 340 -1.78 -19.53 12.12
C ARG A 340 -1.01 -20.69 12.76
N GLU A 341 -0.75 -21.72 11.98
CA GLU A 341 0.14 -22.82 12.36
C GLU A 341 1.61 -22.39 12.29
N PHE A 342 2.36 -22.73 13.34
CA PHE A 342 3.76 -22.32 13.50
C PHE A 342 4.75 -23.41 13.10
N ALA A 343 4.29 -24.64 12.88
CA ALA A 343 5.02 -25.70 12.20
C ALA A 343 4.30 -26.09 10.92
N ASP A 344 5.04 -26.46 9.89
CA ASP A 344 4.49 -27.07 8.67
C ASP A 344 5.42 -28.19 8.19
N ILE A 345 4.83 -29.27 7.67
CA ILE A 345 5.52 -30.42 7.09
C ILE A 345 5.01 -30.67 5.67
N SER A 346 5.92 -30.58 4.70
CA SER A 346 5.68 -30.98 3.33
C SER A 346 6.49 -32.23 3.02
N VAL A 347 5.83 -33.27 2.51
CA VAL A 347 6.48 -34.51 2.08
C VAL A 347 6.41 -34.60 0.57
N LEU A 348 7.53 -34.93 -0.07
CA LEU A 348 7.65 -35.10 -1.51
C LEU A 348 8.26 -36.47 -1.80
N HIS A 349 7.48 -37.42 -2.32
CA HIS A 349 8.00 -38.71 -2.78
C HIS A 349 8.98 -38.54 -3.96
N ASP A 350 10.18 -39.12 -3.82
CA ASP A 350 11.16 -39.21 -4.90
C ASP A 350 10.55 -39.96 -6.11
N ARG A 351 10.58 -39.34 -7.29
CA ARG A 351 10.03 -39.93 -8.53
C ARG A 351 11.05 -40.73 -9.34
N ASN A 352 12.34 -40.65 -8.99
CA ASN A 352 13.41 -41.34 -9.72
C ASN A 352 14.58 -41.71 -8.80
N PRO A 353 14.71 -42.98 -8.37
CA PRO A 353 13.76 -44.08 -8.56
C PRO A 353 12.53 -43.93 -7.65
N VAL A 354 11.36 -44.43 -8.09
CA VAL A 354 10.12 -44.42 -7.30
C VAL A 354 10.23 -45.34 -6.08
N PHE A 355 10.81 -46.53 -6.26
CA PHE A 355 11.16 -47.48 -5.21
C PHE A 355 12.46 -48.21 -5.57
N VAL A 356 13.14 -48.77 -4.58
CA VAL A 356 14.36 -49.57 -4.75
C VAL A 356 14.20 -50.87 -3.98
N GLU A 357 14.31 -52.00 -4.68
CA GLU A 357 14.43 -53.31 -4.04
C GLU A 357 15.86 -53.55 -3.58
N GLN A 358 16.01 -53.99 -2.34
CA GLN A 358 17.29 -54.32 -1.74
C GLN A 358 17.61 -55.81 -1.91
N SER A 359 18.89 -56.17 -1.74
CA SER A 359 19.36 -57.56 -1.87
C SER A 359 18.75 -58.54 -0.86
N ASP A 360 18.18 -58.04 0.24
CA ASP A 360 17.48 -58.81 1.27
C ASP A 360 15.97 -58.97 1.00
N GLY A 361 15.47 -58.45 -0.13
CA GLY A 361 14.06 -58.48 -0.51
C GLY A 361 13.20 -57.40 0.15
N SER A 362 13.80 -56.45 0.88
CA SER A 362 13.11 -55.26 1.37
C SER A 362 12.90 -54.21 0.27
N VAL A 363 11.85 -53.40 0.40
CA VAL A 363 11.54 -52.32 -0.54
C VAL A 363 11.75 -50.99 0.16
N ARG A 364 12.50 -50.09 -0.48
CA ARG A 364 12.81 -48.76 0.02
C ARG A 364 12.20 -47.68 -0.86
N ASN A 365 11.46 -46.77 -0.24
CA ASN A 365 11.01 -45.52 -0.87
C ASN A 365 11.77 -44.33 -0.29
N GLY A 366 12.13 -43.38 -1.14
CA GLY A 366 12.77 -42.13 -0.75
C GLY A 366 11.77 -40.99 -0.73
N TYR A 367 11.80 -40.20 0.34
CA TYR A 367 10.97 -39.01 0.50
C TYR A 367 11.85 -37.82 0.84
N THR A 368 11.55 -36.66 0.28
CA THR A 368 12.11 -35.40 0.74
C THR A 368 11.10 -34.76 1.68
N VAL A 369 11.44 -34.73 2.97
CA VAL A 369 10.61 -34.13 4.02
C VAL A 369 11.14 -32.73 4.31
N ARG A 370 10.30 -31.73 4.09
CA ARG A 370 10.59 -30.33 4.36
C ARG A 370 9.83 -29.89 5.61
N LEU A 371 10.59 -29.50 6.63
CA LEU A 371 10.07 -29.02 7.90
C LEU A 371 10.30 -27.52 7.98
N SER A 372 9.27 -26.76 8.35
CA SER A 372 9.43 -25.34 8.64
C SER A 372 9.13 -25.06 10.12
N ASN A 373 10.04 -24.32 10.75
CA ASN A 373 9.85 -23.76 12.06
C ASN A 373 9.56 -22.27 11.89
N LYS A 374 8.34 -21.81 12.20
CA LYS A 374 7.96 -20.39 12.17
C LYS A 374 7.98 -19.76 13.58
N ARG A 375 8.73 -20.36 14.51
CA ARG A 375 8.99 -19.82 15.85
C ARG A 375 10.44 -19.35 15.93
N ARG A 376 10.65 -18.41 16.85
CA ARG A 376 11.94 -17.75 17.11
C ARG A 376 12.89 -18.53 18.03
N HIS A 377 12.58 -19.79 18.34
CA HIS A 377 13.43 -20.69 19.12
C HIS A 377 13.63 -22.01 18.36
N ASP A 378 14.73 -22.69 18.66
CA ASP A 378 15.02 -24.02 18.10
C ASP A 378 13.94 -25.02 18.49
N ARG A 379 13.50 -25.83 17.52
CA ARG A 379 12.48 -26.86 17.74
C ARG A 379 12.99 -28.22 17.29
N HIS A 380 12.67 -29.23 18.08
CA HIS A 380 12.99 -30.62 17.79
C HIS A 380 11.71 -31.33 17.35
N PHE A 381 11.67 -31.75 16.09
CA PHE A 381 10.54 -32.49 15.52
C PHE A 381 10.86 -33.97 15.48
N MET A 382 10.03 -34.78 16.12
CA MET A 382 10.10 -36.24 16.00
C MET A 382 9.26 -36.69 14.81
N LEU A 383 9.87 -37.37 13.84
CA LEU A 383 9.15 -37.89 12.68
C LEU A 383 8.61 -39.30 12.96
N HIS A 384 7.31 -39.46 12.77
CA HIS A 384 6.59 -40.71 12.85
C HIS A 384 6.06 -41.07 11.47
N VAL A 385 6.12 -42.36 11.12
CA VAL A 385 5.53 -42.89 9.89
C VAL A 385 4.48 -43.90 10.32
N GLU A 386 3.23 -43.64 9.95
CA GLU A 386 2.05 -44.46 10.23
C GLU A 386 1.52 -45.07 8.91
N GLY A 387 0.82 -46.20 8.98
CA GLY A 387 0.30 -46.91 7.79
C GLY A 387 1.25 -47.94 7.18
N MET A 388 2.35 -48.26 7.86
CA MET A 388 3.35 -49.26 7.44
C MET A 388 3.48 -50.41 8.47
N PRO A 389 4.00 -51.59 8.09
CA PRO A 389 4.20 -52.73 9.01
C PRO A 389 5.08 -52.39 10.23
N ALA A 390 4.89 -53.13 11.34
CA ALA A 390 5.51 -52.84 12.65
C ALA A 390 7.05 -52.84 12.68
N GLU A 391 7.71 -53.42 11.66
CA GLU A 391 9.18 -53.49 11.54
C GLU A 391 9.75 -52.56 10.45
N THR A 392 8.97 -51.55 10.04
CA THR A 392 9.41 -50.56 9.06
C THR A 392 10.56 -49.72 9.60
N ARG A 393 11.66 -49.63 8.85
CA ARG A 393 12.82 -48.80 9.20
C ARG A 393 12.69 -47.42 8.57
N VAL A 394 12.82 -46.38 9.38
CA VAL A 394 12.79 -44.98 8.95
C VAL A 394 14.15 -44.35 9.22
N GLU A 395 14.87 -43.98 8.16
CA GLU A 395 16.19 -43.37 8.25
C GLU A 395 16.13 -41.95 7.68
N ALA A 396 16.57 -40.96 8.45
CA ALA A 396 16.73 -39.59 7.98
C ALA A 396 18.20 -39.34 7.66
N VAL A 397 18.53 -39.07 6.39
CA VAL A 397 19.90 -38.89 5.94
C VAL A 397 20.50 -37.63 6.59
N GLY A 398 21.64 -37.79 7.28
CA GLY A 398 22.32 -36.69 7.97
C GLY A 398 21.71 -36.30 9.32
N VAL A 399 20.87 -37.17 9.91
CA VAL A 399 20.31 -37.01 11.25
C VAL A 399 20.75 -38.20 12.10
N GLU A 400 21.63 -37.96 13.06
CA GLU A 400 22.18 -39.00 13.93
C GLU A 400 21.32 -39.24 15.19
N GLU A 401 20.64 -38.20 15.65
CA GLU A 401 19.75 -38.29 16.81
C GLU A 401 18.48 -39.06 16.47
N THR A 402 18.37 -40.26 17.03
CA THR A 402 17.17 -41.09 16.95
C THR A 402 16.67 -41.45 18.35
N PHE A 403 15.35 -41.41 18.54
CA PHE A 403 14.72 -41.84 19.78
C PHE A 403 13.68 -42.92 19.47
N ALA A 404 13.81 -44.10 20.09
CA ALA A 404 12.95 -45.25 19.81
C ALA A 404 12.84 -45.60 18.31
N GLY A 405 13.95 -45.51 17.57
CA GLY A 405 13.99 -45.78 16.12
C GLY A 405 13.39 -44.70 15.22
N ARG A 406 13.10 -43.51 15.78
CA ARG A 406 12.53 -42.37 15.06
C ARG A 406 13.52 -41.22 15.00
N PRO A 407 13.75 -40.60 13.83
CA PRO A 407 14.68 -39.49 13.73
C PRO A 407 14.13 -38.23 14.39
N ILE A 408 14.97 -37.56 15.18
CA ILE A 408 14.71 -36.24 15.76
C ILE A 408 15.39 -35.21 14.88
N ILE A 409 14.60 -34.36 14.23
CA ILE A 409 15.11 -33.34 13.32
C ILE A 409 15.10 -32.00 14.06
N ASN A 410 16.28 -31.47 14.34
CA ASN A 410 16.43 -30.12 14.86
C ASN A 410 16.27 -29.10 13.72
N VAL A 411 15.36 -28.16 13.90
CA VAL A 411 15.11 -27.06 12.95
C VAL A 411 15.29 -25.75 13.70
N GLY A 412 16.28 -24.98 13.25
CA GLY A 412 16.61 -23.67 13.83
C GLY A 412 15.46 -22.66 13.75
N PRO A 413 15.59 -21.53 14.43
CA PRO A 413 14.50 -20.57 14.57
C PRO A 413 14.23 -19.92 13.21
N ASP A 414 12.96 -19.85 12.86
CA ASP A 414 12.50 -19.31 11.59
C ASP A 414 13.15 -19.97 10.35
N THR A 415 13.63 -21.21 10.43
CA THR A 415 14.27 -21.89 9.29
C THR A 415 13.38 -22.97 8.68
N THR A 416 13.65 -23.29 7.43
CA THR A 416 13.14 -24.49 6.77
C THR A 416 14.29 -25.46 6.56
N ARG A 417 14.13 -26.70 7.01
CA ARG A 417 15.13 -27.77 6.83
C ARG A 417 14.53 -28.85 5.95
N GLU A 418 15.25 -29.20 4.90
CA GLU A 418 14.93 -30.33 4.03
C GLU A 418 15.79 -31.52 4.44
N VAL A 419 15.15 -32.67 4.66
CA VAL A 419 15.80 -33.92 5.05
C VAL A 419 15.27 -35.02 4.16
N ARG A 420 16.17 -35.81 3.58
CA ARG A 420 15.80 -37.01 2.83
C ARG A 420 15.52 -38.13 3.81
N VAL A 421 14.31 -38.66 3.79
CA VAL A 421 13.83 -39.74 4.65
C VAL A 421 13.64 -40.99 3.80
N LEU A 422 14.26 -42.09 4.21
CA LEU A 422 14.16 -43.39 3.59
C LEU A 422 13.23 -44.25 4.45
N VAL A 423 12.14 -44.72 3.85
CA VAL A 423 11.21 -45.65 4.49
C VAL A 423 11.44 -47.02 3.85
N THR A 424 11.85 -47.99 4.66
CA THR A 424 12.16 -49.35 4.19
C THR A 424 11.19 -50.35 4.83
N SER A 425 10.45 -51.09 4.00
CA SER A 425 9.54 -52.15 4.45
C SER A 425 10.33 -53.40 4.86
N PRO A 426 9.85 -54.21 5.82
CA PRO A 426 10.51 -55.45 6.19
C PRO A 426 10.51 -56.48 5.02
N PRO A 427 11.51 -57.38 4.94
CA PRO A 427 11.53 -58.45 3.94
C PRO A 427 10.28 -59.34 4.03
N GLY A 428 9.68 -59.65 2.88
CA GLY A 428 8.51 -60.54 2.81
C GLY A 428 7.16 -59.90 3.14
N SER A 429 7.09 -58.58 3.35
CA SER A 429 5.80 -57.88 3.48
C SER A 429 5.08 -57.80 2.13
N GLU A 430 3.90 -58.41 2.01
CA GLU A 430 3.00 -58.22 0.87
C GLU A 430 2.29 -56.87 1.00
N LEU A 431 2.83 -55.85 0.33
CA LEU A 431 2.23 -54.52 0.27
C LEU A 431 1.57 -54.32 -1.11
N PRO A 432 0.36 -53.74 -1.17
CA PRO A 432 -0.23 -53.29 -2.43
C PRO A 432 0.72 -52.35 -3.19
N HIS A 433 0.60 -52.30 -4.53
CA HIS A 433 1.39 -51.40 -5.40
C HIS A 433 1.39 -49.94 -4.92
N SER A 434 0.32 -49.50 -4.25
CA SER A 434 0.23 -48.20 -3.60
C SER A 434 -0.37 -48.34 -2.20
N THR A 435 0.45 -48.19 -1.16
CA THR A 435 0.00 -48.19 0.23
C THR A 435 -0.03 -46.74 0.76
N PRO A 436 -1.14 -46.24 1.34
CA PRO A 436 -1.16 -44.91 1.93
C PRO A 436 -0.27 -44.85 3.18
N VAL A 437 0.60 -43.85 3.25
CA VAL A 437 1.51 -43.62 4.37
C VAL A 437 1.27 -42.23 4.94
N THR A 438 1.20 -42.13 6.26
CA THR A 438 1.03 -40.84 6.95
C THR A 438 2.32 -40.49 7.68
N PHE A 439 2.92 -39.37 7.30
CA PHE A 439 4.03 -38.77 8.02
C PHE A 439 3.46 -37.82 9.07
N ARG A 440 3.77 -38.10 10.33
CA ARG A 440 3.35 -37.29 11.47
C ARG A 440 4.57 -36.73 12.15
N ILE A 441 4.63 -35.42 12.31
CA ILE A 441 5.63 -34.79 13.17
C ILE A 441 5.01 -34.41 14.50
N THR A 442 5.73 -34.72 15.57
CA THR A 442 5.39 -34.26 16.91
C THR A 442 6.52 -33.39 17.40
N GLU A 443 6.22 -32.13 17.74
CA GLU A 443 7.20 -31.30 18.43
C GLU A 443 7.36 -31.79 19.88
N SER A 444 8.61 -31.93 20.33
CA SER A 444 8.94 -32.46 21.66
C SER A 444 8.48 -31.61 22.85
N VAL A 445 8.30 -30.29 22.68
CA VAL A 445 8.04 -29.35 23.79
C VAL A 445 6.57 -28.92 23.90
N MET A 446 5.97 -28.36 22.84
CA MET A 446 4.58 -27.88 22.89
C MET A 446 3.56 -28.90 22.39
N GLY A 447 4.01 -30.06 21.89
CA GLY A 447 3.12 -31.14 21.42
C GLY A 447 2.32 -30.78 20.17
N GLU A 448 2.76 -29.79 19.38
CA GLU A 448 2.15 -29.48 18.08
C GLU A 448 2.34 -30.71 17.17
N VAL A 449 1.22 -31.21 16.63
CA VAL A 449 1.20 -32.38 15.75
C VAL A 449 0.76 -31.92 14.37
N VAL A 450 1.60 -32.14 13.37
CA VAL A 450 1.25 -31.90 11.96
C VAL A 450 1.38 -33.21 11.19
N THR A 451 0.39 -33.51 10.36
CA THR A 451 0.31 -34.77 9.61
C THR A 451 0.17 -34.51 8.12
N THR A 452 0.95 -35.20 7.31
CA THR A 452 0.87 -35.17 5.84
C THR A 452 0.80 -36.59 5.31
N GLN A 453 -0.10 -36.83 4.36
CA GLN A 453 -0.29 -38.13 3.72
C GLN A 453 0.45 -38.19 2.38
N ASP A 454 1.06 -39.34 2.10
CA ASP A 454 1.65 -39.68 0.80
C ASP A 454 1.43 -41.19 0.53
N THR A 455 2.08 -41.74 -0.49
CA THR A 455 1.98 -43.16 -0.85
C THR A 455 3.34 -43.84 -0.81
N PHE A 456 3.34 -45.11 -0.42
CA PHE A 456 4.46 -46.03 -0.55
C PHE A 456 4.22 -46.92 -1.75
N LYS A 457 5.21 -46.99 -2.65
CA LYS A 457 5.13 -47.80 -3.86
C LYS A 457 5.91 -49.09 -3.68
N ALA A 458 5.29 -50.20 -4.05
CA ALA A 458 5.89 -51.53 -4.04
C ALA A 458 5.80 -52.13 -5.45
N PRO A 459 6.69 -53.04 -5.84
CA PRO A 459 6.61 -53.74 -7.12
C PRO A 459 5.25 -54.44 -7.29
N GLU A 460 4.67 -54.39 -8.49
CA GLU A 460 3.52 -55.25 -8.84
C GLU A 460 3.99 -56.71 -8.84
N ARG A 461 3.39 -57.52 -7.98
CA ARG A 461 3.55 -58.97 -8.00
C ARG A 461 2.29 -59.55 -8.63
N ASP A 462 2.42 -60.05 -9.86
CA ASP A 462 1.38 -60.80 -10.58
C ASP A 462 1.03 -62.13 -9.90
#